data_AF-A0A1G0V4L8-F1
#
_entry.id   AF-A0A1G0V4L8-F1
#
_cell.length_a   1.000
_cell.length_b   1.000
_cell.length_c   1.000
_cell.angle_alpha   90.00
_cell.angle_beta   90.00
_cell.angle_gamma   90.00
#
_symmetry.space_group_name_H-M   'P 1'
#
loop_
_entity.id
_entity.type
_entity.pdbx_description
1 polymer ?
#
loop_
_entity_poly.entity_id
_entity_poly.type
_entity_poly.pdbx_seq_one_letter_code
_entity_poly.pdbx_strand_id
1 'polypeptide(L)'
;EKLAGLKIRNKFRIRGYNELTPDSIVFVEIKRKENDFVSKDRALLFFSELKDFLNRNDLTKIRNHSIEYEKRLASAKNFLFYLTKDKLEPIINVVYEREAMECKFGSGLRVTFDMNIRSYLTHCFDNLFNNVEMETLFPSHFILEIKYNKALPQWVPVIINKYNLRKESLSKYALSIDWHLKNKVLIHSI
;
A
#
# COMPACT_ATOMS: atom_id res chain seq x y z
N GLU A 1 -6.49 4.26 -15.88
CA GLU A 1 -7.41 5.40 -15.68
C GLU A 1 -6.82 6.42 -14.70
N LYS A 2 -6.32 7.55 -15.20
CA LYS A 2 -5.72 8.62 -14.41
C LYS A 2 -6.42 9.97 -14.54
N LEU A 3 -7.60 10.01 -15.19
CA LEU A 3 -8.29 11.23 -15.55
C LEU A 3 -9.80 11.06 -15.34
N ALA A 4 -10.42 12.07 -14.72
CA ALA A 4 -11.85 12.25 -14.47
C ALA A 4 -12.51 11.43 -13.34
N GLY A 5 -12.83 12.13 -12.24
CA GLY A 5 -14.16 12.10 -11.62
C GLY A 5 -14.83 10.79 -11.17
N LEU A 6 -14.13 9.65 -11.10
CA LEU A 6 -14.78 8.41 -10.66
C LEU A 6 -15.26 8.53 -9.21
N LYS A 7 -16.59 8.46 -9.05
CA LYS A 7 -17.34 8.49 -7.77
C LYS A 7 -16.85 7.43 -6.78
N ILE A 8 -16.29 6.33 -7.30
CA ILE A 8 -15.75 5.21 -6.54
C ILE A 8 -14.35 4.88 -7.07
N ARG A 9 -13.34 4.87 -6.20
CA ARG A 9 -11.97 4.45 -6.54
C ARG A 9 -11.49 3.36 -5.60
N ASN A 10 -11.16 2.21 -6.18
CA ASN A 10 -10.58 1.08 -5.46
C ASN A 10 -9.06 1.05 -5.65
N LYS A 11 -8.33 0.73 -4.57
CA LYS A 11 -6.89 0.43 -4.61
C LYS A 11 -6.67 -0.94 -3.98
N PHE A 12 -6.25 -1.89 -4.79
CA PHE A 12 -5.96 -3.27 -4.39
C PHE A 12 -4.48 -3.43 -4.03
N ARG A 13 -4.19 -4.15 -2.95
CA ARG A 13 -2.83 -4.31 -2.44
C ARG A 13 -2.67 -5.65 -1.75
N ILE A 14 -1.51 -6.26 -1.95
CA ILE A 14 -0.99 -7.30 -1.06
C ILE A 14 0.18 -6.67 -0.31
N ARG A 15 0.26 -6.92 1.00
CA ARG A 15 1.26 -6.30 1.88
C ARG A 15 1.88 -7.33 2.80
N GLY A 16 3.19 -7.48 2.72
CA GLY A 16 4.01 -8.11 3.77
C GLY A 16 4.69 -7.05 4.65
N TYR A 17 5.32 -7.51 5.72
CA TYR A 17 6.13 -6.69 6.62
C TYR A 17 7.44 -7.42 6.90
N ASN A 18 8.52 -6.64 7.05
CA ASN A 18 9.86 -7.14 7.36
C ASN A 18 10.31 -8.21 6.35
N GLU A 19 10.92 -9.29 6.82
CA GLU A 19 11.29 -10.45 6.02
C GLU A 19 10.11 -11.43 5.90
N LEU A 20 9.88 -11.92 4.68
CA LEU A 20 8.89 -12.97 4.46
C LEU A 20 9.52 -14.34 4.65
N THR A 21 9.12 -15.02 5.72
CA THR A 21 9.20 -16.47 5.82
C THR A 21 7.88 -17.07 5.31
N PRO A 22 7.82 -18.39 5.05
CA PRO A 22 6.57 -19.07 4.70
C PRO A 22 5.42 -18.81 5.69
N ASP A 23 5.75 -18.59 6.97
CA ASP A 23 4.80 -18.33 8.07
C ASP A 23 4.58 -16.83 8.33
N SER A 24 5.22 -15.93 7.57
CA SER A 24 4.99 -14.50 7.69
C SER A 24 3.56 -14.16 7.31
N ILE A 25 2.93 -13.28 8.09
CA ILE A 25 1.57 -12.80 7.83
C ILE A 25 1.61 -11.79 6.68
N VAL A 26 0.81 -12.06 5.65
CA VAL A 26 0.52 -11.12 4.56
C VAL A 26 -0.93 -10.65 4.64
N PHE A 27 -1.16 -9.43 4.14
CA PHE A 27 -2.48 -8.81 4.12
C PHE A 27 -2.94 -8.60 2.69
N VAL A 28 -4.15 -9.06 2.39
CA VAL A 28 -4.87 -8.70 1.16
C VAL A 28 -5.82 -7.55 1.51
N GLU A 29 -5.75 -6.46 0.75
CA GLU A 29 -6.42 -5.20 1.10
C GLU A 29 -7.11 -4.55 -0.09
N ILE A 30 -8.31 -4.03 0.15
CA ILE A 30 -8.99 -3.08 -0.74
C ILE A 30 -9.17 -1.78 0.02
N LYS A 31 -8.58 -0.69 -0.47
CA LYS A 31 -8.91 0.66 -0.01
C LYS A 31 -9.89 1.28 -0.99
N ARG A 32 -11.11 1.53 -0.55
CA ARG A 32 -12.14 2.21 -1.35
C ARG A 32 -12.25 3.67 -0.92
N LYS A 33 -12.39 4.56 -1.90
CA LYS A 33 -12.79 5.94 -1.67
C LYS A 33 -14.08 6.17 -2.46
N GLU A 34 -15.16 6.49 -1.75
CA GLU A 34 -16.44 6.88 -2.33
C GLU A 34 -16.81 8.27 -1.78
N ASN A 35 -16.77 9.28 -2.63
CA ASN A 35 -16.81 10.69 -2.20
C ASN A 35 -15.77 10.95 -1.08
N ASP A 36 -16.24 11.37 0.10
CA ASP A 36 -15.41 11.60 1.30
C ASP A 36 -15.26 10.37 2.20
N PHE A 37 -16.02 9.30 1.93
CA PHE A 37 -15.95 8.07 2.70
C PHE A 37 -14.79 7.19 2.24
N VAL A 38 -13.97 6.75 3.21
CA VAL A 38 -12.86 5.84 2.97
C VAL A 38 -13.10 4.56 3.77
N SER A 39 -13.23 3.44 3.07
CA SER A 39 -13.32 2.11 3.70
C SER A 39 -12.10 1.26 3.37
N LYS A 40 -11.82 0.31 4.27
CA LYS A 40 -10.72 -0.64 4.13
C LYS A 40 -11.23 -2.04 4.44
N ASP A 41 -11.21 -2.88 3.41
CA ASP A 41 -11.35 -4.32 3.57
C ASP A 41 -9.96 -4.91 3.72
N ARG A 42 -9.78 -5.80 4.70
CA ARG A 42 -8.48 -6.43 4.98
C ARG A 42 -8.70 -7.84 5.49
N ALA A 43 -8.05 -8.79 4.85
CA ALA A 43 -7.89 -10.15 5.37
C ALA A 43 -6.40 -10.47 5.49
N LEU A 44 -6.08 -11.47 6.31
CA LEU A 44 -4.71 -11.89 6.57
C LEU A 44 -4.59 -13.41 6.47
N LEU A 45 -3.45 -13.86 5.96
CA LEU A 45 -3.11 -15.25 5.69
C LEU A 45 -1.59 -15.41 5.77
N PHE A 46 -1.09 -16.65 5.81
CA PHE A 46 0.35 -16.87 5.69
C PHE A 46 0.81 -16.67 4.26
N PHE A 47 2.06 -16.22 4.10
CA PHE A 47 2.65 -16.00 2.79
C PHE A 47 2.68 -17.29 1.95
N SER A 48 3.00 -18.43 2.59
CA SER A 48 2.95 -19.76 1.96
C SER A 48 1.59 -20.11 1.35
N GLU A 49 0.50 -19.59 1.92
CA GLU A 49 -0.87 -19.87 1.48
C GLU A 49 -1.39 -18.88 0.45
N LEU A 50 -0.66 -17.78 0.22
CA LEU A 50 -1.09 -16.70 -0.68
C LEU A 50 -1.38 -17.21 -2.08
N LYS A 51 -0.51 -18.07 -2.61
CA LYS A 51 -0.65 -18.61 -3.97
C LYS A 51 -1.90 -19.46 -4.12
N ASP A 52 -2.18 -20.34 -3.16
CA ASP A 52 -3.40 -21.15 -3.16
C ASP A 52 -4.65 -20.29 -2.98
N PHE A 53 -4.61 -19.31 -2.08
CA PHE A 53 -5.69 -18.35 -1.90
C PHE A 53 -6.05 -17.62 -3.20
N LEU A 54 -5.04 -17.09 -3.92
CA LEU A 54 -5.26 -16.32 -5.15
C LEU A 54 -5.67 -17.19 -6.34
N ASN A 55 -5.06 -18.38 -6.50
CA ASN A 55 -5.27 -19.21 -7.68
C ASN A 55 -6.46 -20.17 -7.56
N ARG A 56 -6.78 -20.61 -6.33
CA ARG A 56 -7.84 -21.61 -6.07
C ARG A 56 -9.06 -20.99 -5.40
N ASN A 57 -9.05 -19.68 -5.12
CA ASN A 57 -10.08 -18.99 -4.34
C ASN A 57 -10.33 -19.65 -2.98
N ASP A 58 -9.29 -20.24 -2.37
CA ASP A 58 -9.42 -21.04 -1.14
C ASP A 58 -9.50 -20.13 0.10
N LEU A 59 -10.74 -19.89 0.55
CA LEU A 59 -11.02 -19.08 1.74
C LEU A 59 -10.60 -19.75 3.06
N THR A 60 -10.32 -21.07 3.06
CA THR A 60 -9.88 -21.77 4.28
C THR A 60 -8.51 -21.29 4.76
N LYS A 61 -7.75 -20.61 3.89
CA LYS A 61 -6.44 -20.02 4.18
C LYS A 61 -6.51 -18.75 5.02
N ILE A 62 -7.70 -18.16 5.19
CA ILE A 62 -7.86 -16.93 5.98
C ILE A 62 -7.70 -17.23 7.46
N ARG A 63 -6.83 -16.48 8.13
CA ARG A 63 -6.45 -16.71 9.53
C ARG A 63 -7.28 -15.84 10.48
N ASN A 64 -8.03 -16.49 11.38
CA ASN A 64 -8.40 -16.01 12.72
C ASN A 64 -9.30 -17.03 13.46
N HIS A 65 -9.19 -17.13 14.79
CA HIS A 65 -10.19 -17.81 15.65
C HIS A 65 -11.02 -16.83 16.51
N SER A 66 -10.98 -15.51 16.22
CA SER A 66 -11.68 -14.49 17.02
C SER A 66 -12.96 -13.94 16.37
N ILE A 67 -13.67 -13.09 17.13
CA ILE A 67 -14.92 -12.37 16.80
C ILE A 67 -14.91 -11.67 15.42
N GLU A 68 -13.74 -11.36 14.85
CA GLU A 68 -13.62 -10.68 13.56
C GLU A 68 -13.51 -11.63 12.34
N TYR A 69 -13.56 -12.95 12.53
CA TYR A 69 -13.33 -13.91 11.46
C TYR A 69 -14.29 -13.72 10.26
N GLU A 70 -15.59 -13.56 10.53
CA GLU A 70 -16.59 -13.33 9.47
C GLU A 70 -16.31 -12.07 8.64
N LYS A 71 -15.87 -10.98 9.29
CA LYS A 71 -15.51 -9.74 8.61
C LYS A 71 -14.28 -9.92 7.71
N ARG A 72 -13.31 -10.74 8.13
CA ARG A 72 -12.12 -11.07 7.33
C ARG A 72 -12.48 -11.98 6.17
N LEU A 73 -13.32 -12.99 6.37
CA LEU A 73 -13.85 -13.82 5.29
C LEU A 73 -14.61 -12.98 4.26
N ALA A 74 -15.46 -12.06 4.69
CA ALA A 74 -16.14 -11.12 3.80
C ALA A 74 -15.15 -10.25 3.02
N SER A 75 -14.11 -9.73 3.70
CA SER A 75 -13.05 -8.95 3.05
C SER A 75 -12.27 -9.77 2.01
N ALA A 76 -11.98 -11.03 2.31
CA ALA A 76 -11.29 -11.95 1.41
C ALA A 76 -12.16 -12.32 0.19
N LYS A 77 -13.44 -12.62 0.40
CA LYS A 77 -14.43 -12.84 -0.66
C LYS A 77 -14.51 -11.63 -1.59
N ASN A 78 -14.59 -10.41 -1.03
CA ASN A 78 -14.58 -9.19 -1.81
C ASN A 78 -13.30 -9.05 -2.63
N PHE A 79 -12.14 -9.36 -2.05
CA PHE A 79 -10.85 -9.30 -2.76
C PHE A 79 -10.83 -10.24 -3.96
N LEU A 80 -11.18 -11.51 -3.78
CA LEU A 80 -11.22 -12.51 -4.86
C LEU A 80 -12.26 -12.19 -5.93
N PHE A 81 -13.41 -11.65 -5.51
CA PHE A 81 -14.45 -11.18 -6.43
C PHE A 81 -13.91 -10.13 -7.40
N TYR A 82 -13.27 -9.07 -6.88
CA TYR A 82 -12.71 -8.02 -7.72
C TYR A 82 -11.49 -8.49 -8.52
N LEU A 83 -10.65 -9.35 -7.95
CA LEU A 83 -9.52 -9.98 -8.64
C LEU A 83 -9.99 -10.67 -9.92
N THR A 84 -11.08 -11.43 -9.84
CA THR A 84 -11.66 -12.17 -10.97
C THR A 84 -12.46 -11.25 -11.90
N LYS A 85 -13.36 -10.44 -11.35
CA LYS A 85 -14.27 -9.59 -12.12
C LYS A 85 -13.52 -8.55 -12.94
N ASP A 86 -12.58 -7.85 -12.32
CA ASP A 86 -11.85 -6.75 -12.94
C ASP A 86 -10.54 -7.24 -13.59
N LYS A 87 -10.29 -8.56 -13.60
CA LYS A 87 -9.06 -9.20 -14.13
C LYS A 87 -7.80 -8.53 -13.62
N LEU A 88 -7.75 -8.31 -12.31
CA LEU A 88 -6.64 -7.60 -11.69
C LEU A 88 -5.39 -8.46 -11.74
N GLU A 89 -4.28 -7.83 -12.10
CA GLU A 89 -2.96 -8.44 -12.08
C GLU A 89 -1.99 -7.60 -11.25
N PRO A 90 -0.91 -8.20 -10.73
CA PRO A 90 0.22 -7.43 -10.22
C PRO A 90 0.73 -6.50 -11.33
N ILE A 91 1.06 -5.26 -10.96
CA ILE A 91 1.67 -4.30 -11.89
C ILE A 91 2.99 -3.78 -11.34
N ILE A 92 3.04 -3.48 -10.05
CA ILE A 92 4.20 -2.87 -9.42
C ILE A 92 4.30 -3.30 -7.96
N ASN A 93 5.51 -3.64 -7.56
CA ASN A 93 5.83 -3.84 -6.17
C ASN A 93 6.51 -2.58 -5.62
N VAL A 94 6.15 -2.19 -4.40
CA VAL A 94 6.67 -0.98 -3.75
C VAL A 94 7.15 -1.34 -2.36
N VAL A 95 8.47 -1.25 -2.17
CA VAL A 95 9.16 -1.51 -0.92
C VAL A 95 9.63 -0.19 -0.32
N TYR A 96 9.52 -0.03 0.99
CA TYR A 96 9.95 1.17 1.69
C TYR A 96 10.15 0.86 3.17
N GLU A 97 11.00 1.64 3.81
CA GLU A 97 11.21 1.59 5.25
C GLU A 97 10.29 2.61 5.90
N ARG A 98 9.61 2.22 6.98
CA ARG A 98 8.65 3.09 7.68
C ARG A 98 8.99 3.20 9.16
N GLU A 99 9.17 4.43 9.60
CA GLU A 99 9.10 4.79 11.01
C GLU A 99 7.73 5.39 11.30
N ALA A 100 7.08 4.92 12.36
CA ALA A 100 5.75 5.39 12.76
C ALA A 100 5.73 5.79 14.23
N MET A 101 5.26 7.01 14.50
CA MET A 101 5.06 7.57 15.82
C MET A 101 3.57 7.82 16.04
N GLU A 102 3.04 7.37 17.17
CA GLU A 102 1.64 7.59 17.55
C GLU A 102 1.59 8.29 18.91
N CYS A 103 0.63 9.21 19.06
CA CYS A 103 0.45 9.93 20.30
C CYS A 103 -0.09 9.01 21.39
N LYS A 104 0.67 8.87 22.49
CA LYS A 104 0.28 8.06 23.66
C LYS A 104 -1.00 8.55 24.36
N PHE A 105 -1.35 9.83 24.17
CA PHE A 105 -2.48 10.47 24.85
C PHE A 105 -3.78 10.48 24.04
N GLY A 106 -3.89 9.63 23.01
CA GLY A 106 -5.18 9.38 22.34
C GLY A 106 -5.69 10.52 21.46
N SER A 107 -4.86 11.52 21.13
CA SER A 107 -5.25 12.63 20.23
C SER A 107 -5.58 12.19 18.79
N GLY A 108 -5.27 10.94 18.44
CA GLY A 108 -5.32 10.42 17.07
C GLY A 108 -4.20 10.96 16.17
N LEU A 109 -3.24 11.70 16.74
CA LEU A 109 -2.06 12.16 16.02
C LEU A 109 -1.14 10.98 15.73
N ARG A 110 -0.81 10.81 14.44
CA ARG A 110 0.17 9.85 13.95
C ARG A 110 1.09 10.52 12.95
N VAL A 111 2.39 10.32 13.13
CA VAL A 111 3.44 10.81 12.24
C VAL A 111 4.15 9.61 11.66
N THR A 112 4.38 9.57 10.36
CA THR A 112 5.19 8.52 9.74
C THR A 112 6.20 9.08 8.77
N PHE A 113 7.38 8.47 8.74
CA PHE A 113 8.44 8.71 7.77
C PHE A 113 8.54 7.48 6.88
N ASP A 114 8.34 7.66 5.57
CA ASP A 114 8.58 6.61 4.60
C ASP A 114 9.86 6.92 3.82
N MET A 115 10.87 6.06 3.97
CA MET A 115 12.23 6.23 3.48
C MET A 115 12.59 5.09 2.51
N ASN A 116 13.68 5.29 1.76
CA ASN A 116 14.26 4.27 0.88
C ASN A 116 13.21 3.59 -0.02
N ILE A 117 12.32 4.42 -0.59
CA ILE A 117 11.23 3.94 -1.43
C ILE A 117 11.84 3.35 -2.69
N ARG A 118 11.53 2.08 -2.94
CA ARG A 118 12.01 1.27 -4.04
C ARG A 118 10.85 0.62 -4.75
N SER A 119 10.96 0.43 -6.06
CA SER A 119 9.92 -0.26 -6.82
C SER A 119 10.47 -0.98 -8.03
N TYR A 120 9.76 -2.02 -8.45
CA TYR A 120 9.98 -2.69 -9.73
C TYR A 120 8.64 -3.16 -10.30
N LEU A 121 8.58 -3.25 -11.63
CA LEU A 121 7.42 -3.76 -12.33
C LEU A 121 7.33 -5.29 -12.17
N THR A 122 6.14 -5.80 -11.88
CA THR A 122 5.92 -7.25 -11.73
C THR A 122 4.57 -7.62 -12.29
N HIS A 123 4.48 -8.81 -12.86
CA HIS A 123 3.23 -9.46 -13.28
C HIS A 123 2.91 -10.71 -12.44
N CYS A 124 3.68 -10.97 -11.39
CA CYS A 124 3.52 -12.13 -10.52
C CYS A 124 3.40 -11.75 -9.04
N PHE A 125 2.72 -12.60 -8.27
CA PHE A 125 2.52 -12.46 -6.83
C PHE A 125 3.66 -13.07 -6.00
N ASP A 126 4.45 -13.97 -6.60
CA ASP A 126 5.43 -14.81 -5.92
C ASP A 126 6.67 -14.01 -5.44
N ASN A 127 6.89 -12.81 -6.00
CA ASN A 127 8.13 -12.05 -5.81
C ASN A 127 8.02 -10.86 -4.84
N LEU A 128 7.07 -10.84 -3.89
CA LEU A 128 6.81 -9.69 -2.99
C LEU A 128 8.05 -9.03 -2.33
N PHE A 129 9.17 -9.74 -2.16
CA PHE A 129 10.43 -9.20 -1.61
C PHE A 129 11.67 -9.58 -2.43
N ASN A 130 11.51 -10.00 -3.69
CA ASN A 130 12.68 -10.23 -4.52
C ASN A 130 13.36 -8.87 -4.81
N ASN A 131 14.50 -8.62 -4.15
CA ASN A 131 15.25 -7.36 -4.24
C ASN A 131 15.99 -7.20 -5.58
N VAL A 132 15.92 -8.18 -6.47
CA VAL A 132 16.54 -8.13 -7.79
C VAL A 132 15.85 -7.03 -8.61
N GLU A 133 16.64 -6.07 -9.11
CA GLU A 133 16.22 -4.98 -10.01
C GLU A 133 15.26 -3.93 -9.42
N MET A 134 15.35 -3.66 -8.12
CA MET A 134 14.61 -2.53 -7.53
C MET A 134 15.22 -1.17 -7.91
N GLU A 135 14.41 -0.27 -8.47
CA GLU A 135 14.79 1.12 -8.69
C GLU A 135 14.45 1.97 -7.47
N THR A 136 15.42 2.78 -7.01
CA THR A 136 15.21 3.75 -5.93
C THR A 136 14.46 4.96 -6.45
N LEU A 137 13.34 5.27 -5.81
CA LEU A 137 12.53 6.45 -6.08
C LEU A 137 12.97 7.58 -5.16
N PHE A 138 13.21 8.76 -5.74
CA PHE A 138 13.61 9.98 -5.01
C PHE A 138 14.78 9.76 -4.05
N PRO A 139 15.98 9.48 -4.57
CA PRO A 139 17.17 9.43 -3.73
C PRO A 139 17.26 10.71 -2.89
N SER A 140 17.56 10.54 -1.61
CA SER A 140 17.71 11.62 -0.62
C SER A 140 16.43 12.33 -0.17
N HIS A 141 15.24 11.79 -0.47
CA HIS A 141 13.98 12.32 0.06
C HIS A 141 13.20 11.25 0.84
N PHE A 142 12.35 11.71 1.75
CA PHE A 142 11.39 10.87 2.47
C PHE A 142 10.00 11.47 2.38
N ILE A 143 8.98 10.64 2.59
CA ILE A 143 7.59 11.11 2.69
C ILE A 143 7.23 11.23 4.17
N LEU A 144 6.96 12.47 4.60
CA LEU A 144 6.35 12.77 5.89
C LEU A 144 4.83 12.75 5.76
N GLU A 145 4.17 11.83 6.49
CA GLU A 145 2.71 11.81 6.60
C GLU A 145 2.31 12.13 8.04
N ILE A 146 1.51 13.19 8.22
CA ILE A 146 0.95 13.58 9.51
C ILE A 146 -0.57 13.41 9.44
N LYS A 147 -1.09 12.49 10.24
CA LYS A 147 -2.52 12.23 10.42
C LYS A 147 -2.99 12.78 11.75
N TYR A 148 -4.13 13.46 11.73
CA TYR A 148 -4.75 14.06 12.91
C TYR A 148 -6.28 14.00 12.76
N ASN A 149 -7.00 14.04 13.89
CA ASN A 149 -8.45 13.92 13.88
C ASN A 149 -9.15 15.27 13.65
N LYS A 150 -9.04 16.19 14.62
CA LYS A 150 -9.80 17.46 14.63
C LYS A 150 -8.96 18.67 14.22
N ALA A 151 -7.75 18.78 14.77
CA ALA A 151 -6.89 19.93 14.56
C ALA A 151 -5.44 19.49 14.33
N LEU A 152 -4.74 20.24 13.48
CA LEU A 152 -3.32 20.07 13.27
C LEU A 152 -2.57 20.64 14.48
N PRO A 153 -1.61 19.92 15.08
CA PRO A 153 -0.82 20.46 16.19
C PRO A 153 -0.05 21.73 15.78
N GLN A 154 -0.01 22.73 16.65
CA GLN A 154 0.58 24.05 16.36
C GLN A 154 2.08 24.00 16.00
N TRP A 155 2.81 22.98 16.47
CA TRP A 155 4.21 22.79 16.12
C TRP A 155 4.41 22.31 14.67
N VAL A 156 3.40 21.71 14.03
CA VAL A 156 3.54 21.14 12.69
C VAL A 156 3.84 22.23 11.63
N PRO A 157 3.08 23.35 11.55
CA PRO A 157 3.43 24.46 10.66
C PRO A 157 4.84 25.01 10.90
N VAL A 158 5.29 25.05 12.16
CA VAL A 158 6.65 25.50 12.51
C VAL A 158 7.71 24.58 11.90
N ILE A 159 7.52 23.26 11.98
CA ILE A 159 8.41 22.27 11.38
C ILE A 159 8.37 22.34 9.84
N ILE A 160 7.19 22.48 9.26
CA ILE A 160 7.03 22.64 7.80
C ILE A 160 7.84 23.84 7.31
N ASN A 161 7.71 24.99 7.97
CA ASN A 161 8.43 26.20 7.59
C ASN A 161 9.93 26.09 7.86
N LYS A 162 10.34 25.56 9.02
CA LYS A 162 11.75 25.44 9.43
C LYS A 162 12.57 24.61 8.45
N TYR A 163 12.00 23.52 7.92
CA TYR A 163 12.68 22.62 6.98
C TYR A 163 12.24 22.81 5.53
N ASN A 164 11.48 23.86 5.23
CA ASN A 164 10.95 24.16 3.90
C ASN A 164 10.26 22.93 3.25
N LEU A 165 9.43 22.23 4.04
CA LEU A 165 8.77 21.02 3.60
C LEU A 165 7.68 21.34 2.58
N ARG A 166 7.66 20.58 1.48
CA ARG A 166 6.67 20.74 0.42
C ARG A 166 5.45 19.87 0.71
N LYS A 167 4.27 20.48 0.72
CA LYS A 167 3.00 19.76 0.83
C LYS A 167 2.60 19.25 -0.55
N GLU A 168 2.59 17.93 -0.74
CA GLU A 168 2.23 17.29 -2.01
C GLU A 168 1.19 16.18 -1.82
N SER A 169 0.32 16.01 -2.81
CA SER A 169 -0.60 14.88 -2.89
C SER A 169 0.09 13.70 -3.58
N LEU A 170 0.71 12.83 -2.78
CA LEU A 170 1.51 11.72 -3.30
C LEU A 170 0.83 10.36 -3.09
N SER A 171 0.97 9.50 -4.10
CA SER A 171 0.57 8.09 -4.02
C SER A 171 1.74 7.25 -4.48
N LYS A 172 2.40 6.53 -3.56
CA LYS A 172 3.57 5.70 -3.88
C LYS A 172 3.40 4.83 -5.13
N TYR A 173 2.22 4.20 -5.29
CA TYR A 173 1.87 3.46 -6.50
C TYR A 173 1.96 4.31 -7.77
N ALA A 174 1.29 5.47 -7.81
CA ALA A 174 1.26 6.31 -9.00
C ALA A 174 2.64 6.90 -9.30
N LEU A 175 3.35 7.28 -8.24
CA LEU A 175 4.72 7.75 -8.28
C LEU A 175 5.66 6.71 -8.90
N SER A 176 5.52 5.45 -8.48
CA SER A 176 6.32 4.34 -8.98
C SER A 176 6.01 4.03 -10.45
N ILE A 177 4.73 4.01 -10.82
CA ILE A 177 4.34 3.86 -12.24
C ILE A 177 4.92 4.97 -13.09
N ASP A 178 4.79 6.24 -12.66
CA ASP A 178 5.28 7.39 -13.42
C ASP A 178 6.81 7.36 -13.57
N TRP A 179 7.52 6.93 -12.54
CA TRP A 179 8.97 6.74 -12.56
C TRP A 179 9.38 5.73 -13.63
N HIS A 180 8.79 4.52 -13.57
CA HIS A 180 9.06 3.43 -14.53
C HIS A 180 8.66 3.79 -15.97
N LEU A 181 7.59 4.56 -16.16
CA LEU A 181 7.17 5.03 -17.49
C LEU A 181 8.16 6.05 -18.08
N LYS A 182 8.67 6.99 -17.28
CA LYS A 182 9.63 8.01 -17.75
C LYS A 182 10.99 7.40 -18.11
N ASN A 183 11.50 6.48 -17.29
CA ASN A 183 12.78 5.83 -17.54
C ASN A 183 12.75 4.93 -18.79
N LYS A 184 11.61 4.27 -19.07
CA LYS A 184 11.44 3.52 -20.33
C LYS A 184 11.56 4.41 -21.58
N VAL A 185 11.05 5.63 -21.53
CA VAL A 185 11.15 6.58 -22.66
C VAL A 185 12.60 7.02 -22.88
N LEU A 186 13.34 7.30 -21.80
CA LEU A 186 14.74 7.72 -21.87
C LEU A 186 15.68 6.64 -22.41
N ILE A 187 15.40 5.36 -22.14
CA ILE A 187 16.21 4.23 -22.64
C ILE A 187 15.98 3.96 -24.14
N HIS A 188 14.81 4.30 -24.69
CA HIS A 188 14.50 4.11 -26.12
C HIS A 188 14.83 5.33 -27.00
N SER A 189 15.36 6.41 -26.41
CA SER A 189 15.73 7.64 -27.12
C SER A 189 17.25 7.91 -27.16
N ILE A 190 18.04 6.86 -26.90
CA ILE A 190 19.51 6.79 -27.08
C ILE A 190 19.78 5.73 -28.14
#